data_AF-A0A349MIA7-F1
#
_entry.id   AF-A0A349MIA7-F1
#
_cell.length_a   1.000
_cell.length_b   1.000
_cell.length_c   1.000
_cell.angle_alpha   90.00
_cell.angle_beta   90.00
_cell.angle_gamma   90.00
#
_symmetry.space_group_name_H-M   'P 1'
#
loop_
_entity.id
_entity.type
_entity.pdbx_description
1 polymer ?
#
loop_
_entity_poly.entity_id
_entity_poly.type
_entity_poly.pdbx_seq_one_letter_code
_entity_poly.pdbx_strand_id
1 'polypeptide(L)'
;MMDTGVSRKDGDEVMEDAFDPFMDDTTLEQILSQDLFANMDPATFPPSNTLRHILRKHTRLRHFPKGVLVVRAGEYGNSAFYTLKGRLRIVLPPGLPDDVIGRMVTRRKGWWELVQTLLKHHPQYPEIRQEETSSSMAGPLSAMDTAGERYSPLPSLESALRDYKTIILDPHTLFGEIGALTRFPRSVSVFTEEEAQLVDIRWQGLRDLRKFDEGFRQRLDTLFRERSIKAFIKDSFLFKHLTAEQQDHLESHVLFETYGDMDWRAEHKRLSRQAARLRIEAEPLIAREQEQADDLIMIVSGFARISQRLNNGHKTVGFLARNRYFGLPEVIGTADDDQNRCYEYSLRALGYVHVLKVPREIMKTLVIPGLPQHLVPPLPGIAPKKRTSPFARGLSKEGLDAGLLEFFVEHRIINGTATMVVHLERCIRCDDCVHACATLHDGNPRFLRYGKRHGSVMVAAACMHCQDPVCMIGCPTGAIQRAPDGGQVVVNETICIGCSTCAQSCPYDAIRMVMIRHADGQPITDATTGNPILKATKCDLCLEYSSAPACQRACPHNALYRADMRDTRGLRHWMSLR
;
A
#
# COMPACT_ATOMS: atom_id res chain seq x y z
N MET A 1 17.40 -21.06 -23.34
CA MET A 1 16.19 -21.77 -23.78
C MET A 1 16.31 -23.21 -23.32
N MET A 2 15.66 -23.55 -22.21
CA MET A 2 15.21 -24.89 -21.90
C MET A 2 13.80 -24.68 -21.36
N ASP A 3 12.84 -25.03 -22.20
CA ASP A 3 11.42 -24.87 -22.01
C ASP A 3 10.93 -26.07 -21.20
N THR A 4 10.86 -25.94 -19.88
CA THR A 4 10.15 -26.91 -19.04
C THR A 4 8.69 -26.51 -19.01
N GLY A 5 7.96 -26.95 -20.04
CA GLY A 5 6.52 -26.78 -20.17
C GLY A 5 5.79 -27.39 -18.98
N VAL A 6 5.42 -26.55 -18.02
CA VAL A 6 4.33 -26.81 -17.09
C VAL A 6 3.32 -25.69 -17.31
N SER A 7 2.46 -25.90 -18.30
CA SER A 7 1.22 -25.14 -18.46
C SER A 7 0.31 -25.54 -17.30
N ARG A 8 0.47 -24.91 -16.14
CA ARG A 8 -0.57 -24.87 -15.12
C ARG A 8 -1.58 -23.84 -15.59
N LYS A 9 -2.79 -24.31 -15.87
CA LYS A 9 -3.98 -23.51 -16.13
C LYS A 9 -4.17 -22.45 -15.04
N ASP A 10 -4.91 -21.42 -15.43
CA ASP A 10 -5.22 -20.18 -14.71
C ASP A 10 -5.30 -20.31 -13.19
N GLY A 11 -4.79 -19.28 -12.50
CA GLY A 11 -4.54 -19.22 -11.05
C GLY A 11 -5.76 -19.26 -10.11
N ASP A 12 -6.87 -19.84 -10.55
CA ASP A 12 -8.12 -19.97 -9.79
C ASP A 12 -8.20 -21.31 -9.01
N GLU A 13 -7.40 -22.33 -9.34
CA GLU A 13 -7.46 -23.66 -8.69
C GLU A 13 -6.59 -23.83 -7.43
N VAL A 14 -5.88 -22.81 -6.94
CA VAL A 14 -4.79 -22.98 -5.96
C VAL A 14 -5.22 -22.85 -4.47
N MET A 15 -6.51 -22.70 -4.18
CA MET A 15 -7.03 -22.55 -2.81
C MET A 15 -7.84 -23.77 -2.36
N GLU A 16 -7.17 -24.87 -1.99
CA GLU A 16 -7.85 -26.03 -1.39
C GLU A 16 -8.39 -25.70 0.03
N ASP A 17 -7.69 -24.84 0.80
CA ASP A 17 -8.07 -24.52 2.18
C ASP A 17 -8.97 -23.28 2.30
N ALA A 18 -9.95 -23.35 3.21
CA ALA A 18 -10.84 -22.23 3.55
C ALA A 18 -10.11 -21.16 4.38
N PHE A 19 -10.56 -19.89 4.33
CA PHE A 19 -10.02 -18.85 5.22
C PHE A 19 -10.23 -19.19 6.69
N ASP A 20 -11.41 -19.73 6.97
CA ASP A 20 -11.80 -20.26 8.25
C ASP A 20 -11.87 -21.78 8.12
N PRO A 21 -10.94 -22.51 8.75
CA PRO A 21 -10.94 -23.97 8.70
C PRO A 21 -12.18 -24.56 9.38
N PHE A 22 -12.92 -23.77 10.15
CA PHE A 22 -14.14 -24.16 10.86
C PHE A 22 -15.44 -23.68 10.19
N MET A 23 -15.37 -23.12 8.97
CA MET A 23 -16.54 -22.66 8.23
C MET A 23 -17.45 -23.82 7.81
N ASP A 24 -18.54 -24.03 8.56
CA ASP A 24 -19.58 -25.00 8.24
C ASP A 24 -20.73 -24.40 7.41
N ASP A 25 -21.65 -25.26 6.94
CA ASP A 25 -22.82 -24.82 6.16
C ASP A 25 -23.74 -23.91 6.97
N THR A 26 -23.92 -24.16 8.27
CA THR A 26 -24.80 -23.37 9.14
C THR A 26 -24.30 -21.93 9.30
N THR A 27 -23.00 -21.77 9.55
CA THR A 27 -22.34 -20.46 9.64
C THR A 27 -22.44 -19.73 8.31
N LEU A 28 -22.25 -20.44 7.20
CA LEU A 28 -22.35 -19.87 5.87
C LEU A 28 -23.77 -19.38 5.55
N GLU A 29 -24.81 -20.14 5.91
CA GLU A 29 -26.20 -19.67 5.79
C GLU A 29 -26.47 -18.43 6.65
N GLN A 30 -25.92 -18.39 7.86
CA GLN A 30 -26.04 -17.20 8.72
C GLN A 30 -25.44 -15.97 8.04
N ILE A 31 -24.27 -16.09 7.41
CA ILE A 31 -23.63 -15.01 6.66
C ILE A 31 -24.48 -14.62 5.45
N LEU A 32 -24.91 -15.60 4.64
CA LEU A 32 -25.72 -15.36 3.43
C LEU A 32 -27.04 -14.65 3.73
N SER A 33 -27.64 -14.91 4.90
CA SER A 33 -28.91 -14.28 5.32
C SER A 33 -28.81 -12.79 5.64
N GLN A 34 -27.60 -12.22 5.72
CA GLN A 34 -27.42 -10.81 6.06
C GLN A 34 -27.73 -9.91 4.87
N ASP A 35 -28.33 -8.74 5.11
CA ASP A 35 -28.69 -7.76 4.08
C ASP A 35 -27.55 -7.40 3.12
N LEU A 36 -26.30 -7.44 3.60
CA LEU A 36 -25.11 -7.19 2.78
C LEU A 36 -24.95 -8.22 1.65
N PHE A 37 -25.35 -9.47 1.85
CA PHE A 37 -25.16 -10.59 0.93
C PHE A 37 -26.46 -11.14 0.36
N ALA A 38 -27.55 -11.11 1.11
CA ALA A 38 -28.85 -11.66 0.74
C ALA A 38 -29.45 -11.01 -0.52
N ASN A 39 -29.12 -9.74 -0.75
CA ASN A 39 -29.63 -8.96 -1.89
C ASN A 39 -28.76 -9.08 -3.16
N MET A 40 -27.67 -9.85 -3.12
CA MET A 40 -26.81 -10.07 -4.28
C MET A 40 -27.48 -11.08 -5.24
N ASP A 41 -27.39 -10.83 -6.54
CA ASP A 41 -27.90 -11.78 -7.55
C ASP A 41 -26.88 -12.91 -7.77
N PRO A 42 -27.17 -14.18 -7.36
CA PRO A 42 -26.24 -15.28 -7.54
C PRO A 42 -25.90 -15.58 -9.01
N ALA A 43 -26.75 -15.18 -9.96
CA ALA A 43 -26.54 -15.41 -11.39
C ALA A 43 -25.41 -14.56 -11.98
N THR A 44 -25.01 -13.48 -11.30
CA THR A 44 -23.88 -12.62 -11.72
C THR A 44 -22.51 -13.26 -11.46
N PHE A 45 -22.47 -14.33 -10.64
CA PHE A 45 -21.25 -15.03 -10.26
C PHE A 45 -20.97 -16.21 -11.19
N PRO A 46 -19.73 -16.40 -11.66
CA PRO A 46 -19.39 -17.51 -12.53
C PRO A 46 -19.48 -18.87 -11.79
N PRO A 47 -19.74 -19.99 -12.49
CA PRO A 47 -19.85 -21.31 -11.86
C PRO A 47 -18.59 -21.74 -11.10
N SER A 48 -17.41 -21.29 -11.56
CA SER A 48 -16.12 -21.55 -10.90
C SER A 48 -15.90 -20.72 -9.63
N ASN A 49 -16.66 -19.64 -9.41
CA ASN A 49 -16.49 -18.74 -8.27
C ASN A 49 -17.85 -18.16 -7.83
N THR A 50 -18.75 -19.03 -7.36
CA THR A 50 -20.10 -18.65 -6.90
C THR A 50 -20.04 -17.78 -5.64
N LEU A 51 -21.11 -17.02 -5.34
CA LEU A 51 -21.20 -16.25 -4.09
C LEU A 51 -20.91 -17.12 -2.85
N ARG A 52 -21.51 -18.32 -2.80
CA ARG A 52 -21.28 -19.28 -1.71
C ARG A 52 -19.81 -19.70 -1.62
N HIS A 53 -19.17 -19.96 -2.75
CA HIS A 53 -17.75 -20.30 -2.82
C HIS A 53 -16.87 -19.15 -2.30
N ILE A 54 -17.11 -17.92 -2.77
CA ILE A 54 -16.39 -16.72 -2.36
C ILE A 54 -16.49 -16.53 -0.84
N LEU A 55 -17.71 -16.57 -0.29
CA LEU A 55 -17.91 -16.38 1.14
C LEU A 55 -17.22 -17.48 1.94
N ARG A 56 -17.38 -18.75 1.56
CA ARG A 56 -16.71 -19.86 2.25
C ARG A 56 -15.19 -19.75 2.23
N LYS A 57 -14.60 -19.31 1.12
CA LYS A 57 -13.14 -19.27 0.93
C LYS A 57 -12.49 -18.00 1.44
N HIS A 58 -13.23 -16.90 1.54
CA HIS A 58 -12.68 -15.57 1.83
C HIS A 58 -13.26 -14.88 3.06
N THR A 59 -14.20 -15.52 3.77
CA THR A 59 -14.72 -15.02 5.04
C THR A 59 -14.41 -15.92 6.22
N ARG A 60 -14.35 -15.33 7.42
CA ARG A 60 -14.21 -16.02 8.70
C ARG A 60 -15.16 -15.41 9.71
N LEU A 61 -15.82 -16.24 10.51
CA LEU A 61 -16.61 -15.75 11.63
C LEU A 61 -15.71 -15.54 12.84
N ARG A 62 -15.71 -14.32 13.39
CA ARG A 62 -14.89 -13.96 14.56
C ARG A 62 -15.75 -13.57 15.74
N HIS A 63 -15.37 -14.12 16.89
CA HIS A 63 -15.98 -13.82 18.18
C HIS A 63 -15.03 -12.95 18.99
N PHE A 64 -15.49 -11.77 19.36
CA PHE A 64 -14.72 -10.81 20.14
C PHE A 64 -15.37 -10.62 21.51
N PRO A 65 -14.65 -10.90 22.62
CA PRO A 65 -15.09 -10.53 23.95
C PRO A 65 -15.28 -9.01 24.07
N LYS A 66 -16.01 -8.58 25.11
CA LYS A 66 -16.11 -7.15 25.48
C LYS A 66 -14.71 -6.57 25.78
N GLY A 67 -14.47 -5.32 25.36
CA GLY A 67 -13.26 -4.57 25.71
C GLY A 67 -12.04 -4.85 24.84
N VAL A 68 -12.25 -5.49 23.69
CA VAL A 68 -11.19 -5.92 22.76
C VAL A 68 -11.06 -4.93 21.61
N LEU A 69 -9.82 -4.63 21.23
CA LEU A 69 -9.48 -3.86 20.04
C LEU A 69 -9.63 -4.74 18.80
N VAL A 70 -10.61 -4.43 17.95
CA VAL A 70 -10.86 -5.15 16.68
C VAL A 70 -9.97 -4.60 15.57
N VAL A 71 -9.88 -3.27 15.48
CA VAL A 71 -9.11 -2.57 14.45
C VAL A 71 -8.32 -1.46 15.11
N ARG A 72 -7.02 -1.38 14.85
CA ARG A 72 -6.15 -0.33 15.39
C ARG A 72 -5.86 0.74 14.35
N ALA A 73 -6.03 2.01 14.72
CA ALA A 73 -5.57 3.14 13.90
C ALA A 73 -4.07 3.02 13.60
N GLY A 74 -3.65 3.39 12.39
CA GLY A 74 -2.26 3.32 11.96
C GLY A 74 -1.79 1.95 11.48
N GLU A 75 -2.51 0.86 11.79
CA GLU A 75 -2.18 -0.47 11.27
C GLU A 75 -2.67 -0.65 9.84
N TYR A 76 -1.97 -1.48 9.07
CA TYR A 76 -2.47 -1.89 7.76
C TYR A 76 -3.32 -3.14 7.92
N GLY A 77 -4.57 -3.08 7.45
CA GLY A 77 -5.49 -4.21 7.48
C GLY A 77 -5.86 -4.69 6.09
N ASN A 78 -5.88 -6.00 5.90
CA ASN A 78 -6.16 -6.65 4.61
C ASN A 78 -7.59 -7.20 4.50
N SER A 79 -8.42 -6.92 5.49
CA SER A 79 -9.81 -7.37 5.56
C SER A 79 -10.76 -6.21 5.85
N ALA A 80 -12.03 -6.36 5.50
CA ALA A 80 -13.11 -5.57 6.07
C ALA A 80 -13.89 -6.43 7.07
N PHE A 81 -14.63 -5.78 7.95
CA PHE A 81 -15.45 -6.43 8.97
C PHE A 81 -16.90 -6.03 8.77
N TYR A 82 -17.79 -7.01 8.87
CA TYR A 82 -19.24 -6.80 8.89
C TYR A 82 -19.81 -7.26 10.22
N THR A 83 -20.58 -6.39 10.87
CA THR A 83 -21.11 -6.65 12.22
C THR A 83 -22.36 -7.52 12.17
N LEU A 84 -22.32 -8.73 12.73
CA LEU A 84 -23.51 -9.59 12.87
C LEU A 84 -24.26 -9.32 14.16
N LYS A 85 -23.50 -9.24 15.27
CA LYS A 85 -24.03 -9.00 16.62
C LYS A 85 -23.03 -8.18 17.43
N GLY A 86 -23.55 -7.51 18.44
CA GLY A 86 -22.78 -6.69 19.38
C GLY A 86 -22.62 -5.25 18.91
N ARG A 87 -22.28 -4.39 19.86
CA ARG A 87 -22.00 -2.97 19.65
C ARG A 87 -20.50 -2.71 19.62
N LEU A 88 -20.09 -1.95 18.61
CA LEU A 88 -18.72 -1.50 18.44
C LEU A 88 -18.62 -0.01 18.69
N ARG A 89 -17.48 0.42 19.23
CA ARG A 89 -17.16 1.80 19.53
C ARG A 89 -15.92 2.24 18.77
N ILE A 90 -16.03 3.35 18.07
CA ILE A 90 -14.93 3.96 17.30
C ILE A 90 -14.34 5.11 18.09
N VAL A 91 -13.02 5.20 18.15
CA VAL A 91 -12.30 6.36 18.67
C VAL A 91 -11.95 7.29 17.52
N LEU A 92 -12.45 8.52 17.58
CA LEU A 92 -12.16 9.55 16.58
C LEU A 92 -10.79 10.20 16.83
N PRO A 93 -10.13 10.75 15.80
CA PRO A 93 -8.80 11.33 15.98
C PRO A 93 -8.83 12.54 16.94
N PRO A 94 -7.80 12.74 17.79
CA PRO A 94 -6.41 12.26 17.60
C PRO A 94 -6.17 10.77 17.88
N GLY A 95 -7.15 10.05 18.42
CA GLY A 95 -7.06 8.60 18.63
C GLY A 95 -6.31 8.27 19.91
N LEU A 96 -6.32 7.00 20.30
CA LEU A 96 -5.58 6.54 21.46
C LEU A 96 -4.08 6.48 21.16
N PRO A 97 -3.21 6.82 22.12
CA PRO A 97 -1.76 6.72 21.95
C PRO A 97 -1.30 5.25 21.84
N ASP A 98 -0.13 5.07 21.22
CA ASP A 98 0.41 3.77 20.78
C ASP A 98 0.60 2.75 21.93
N ASP A 99 0.91 3.25 23.13
CA ASP A 99 1.07 2.48 24.36
C ASP A 99 -0.27 1.94 24.87
N VAL A 100 -1.34 2.74 24.81
CA VAL A 100 -2.68 2.35 25.25
C VAL A 100 -3.31 1.34 24.30
N ILE A 101 -3.05 1.44 23.00
CA ILE A 101 -3.57 0.45 22.02
C ILE A 101 -2.76 -0.84 21.98
N GLY A 102 -1.69 -0.97 22.79
CA GLY A 102 -0.87 -2.19 22.87
C GLY A 102 -0.02 -2.41 21.63
N ARG A 103 0.53 -1.34 21.03
CA ARG A 103 1.43 -1.45 19.88
C ARG A 103 2.72 -2.13 20.34
N MET A 104 2.81 -3.45 20.15
CA MET A 104 4.08 -4.15 20.30
C MET A 104 5.01 -3.66 19.19
N VAL A 105 5.97 -2.81 19.56
CA VAL A 105 7.15 -2.59 18.71
C VAL A 105 7.79 -3.95 18.56
N THR A 106 7.94 -4.46 17.34
CA THR A 106 8.68 -5.70 17.12
C THR A 106 10.05 -5.54 17.79
N ARG A 107 10.33 -6.41 18.77
CA ARG A 107 11.60 -6.36 19.49
C ARG A 107 12.70 -6.65 18.48
N ARG A 108 13.46 -5.62 18.12
CA ARG A 108 14.64 -5.81 17.28
C ARG A 108 15.66 -6.62 18.06
N LYS A 109 16.30 -7.56 17.37
CA LYS A 109 17.35 -8.39 17.95
C LYS A 109 18.46 -7.48 18.47
N GLY A 110 18.82 -7.68 19.75
CA GLY A 110 19.90 -6.95 20.40
C GLY A 110 21.27 -7.35 19.85
N TRP A 111 22.32 -6.62 20.22
CA TRP A 111 23.69 -6.94 19.78
C TRP A 111 24.11 -8.37 20.14
N TRP A 112 23.78 -8.85 21.35
CA TRP A 112 24.10 -10.21 21.79
C TRP A 112 23.34 -11.28 21.00
N GLU A 113 22.08 -11.03 20.66
CA GLU A 113 21.29 -11.93 19.83
C GLU A 113 21.81 -11.96 18.39
N LEU A 114 22.22 -10.81 17.84
CA LEU A 114 22.90 -10.74 16.54
C LEU A 114 24.19 -11.56 16.54
N VAL A 115 25.02 -11.40 17.58
CA VAL A 115 26.27 -12.18 17.73
C VAL A 115 25.96 -13.66 17.87
N GLN A 116 24.96 -14.06 18.65
CA GLN A 116 24.53 -15.46 18.75
C GLN A 116 24.03 -16.00 17.41
N THR A 117 23.23 -15.23 16.66
CA THR A 117 22.77 -15.58 15.31
C THR A 117 23.98 -15.79 14.40
N LEU A 118 24.95 -14.88 14.39
CA LEU A 118 26.17 -15.00 13.57
C LEU A 118 27.07 -16.17 14.00
N LEU A 119 27.23 -16.44 15.29
CA LEU A 119 28.04 -17.54 15.81
C LEU A 119 27.39 -18.91 15.60
N LYS A 120 26.05 -18.98 15.64
CA LYS A 120 25.28 -20.19 15.33
C LYS A 120 25.12 -20.42 13.83
N HIS A 121 25.28 -19.37 13.01
CA HIS A 121 25.06 -19.44 11.56
C HIS A 121 26.35 -19.56 10.76
N HIS A 122 26.72 -20.81 10.49
CA HIS A 122 27.39 -21.19 9.24
C HIS A 122 26.56 -22.25 8.53
N PRO A 123 25.36 -21.91 8.02
CA PRO A 123 24.55 -22.91 7.36
C PRO A 123 25.25 -23.32 6.07
N GLN A 124 25.65 -24.60 5.99
CA GLN A 124 26.19 -25.22 4.78
C GLN A 124 25.18 -25.11 3.61
N TYR A 125 23.89 -24.95 3.91
CA TYR A 125 22.78 -24.91 2.96
C TYR A 125 21.91 -23.67 3.17
N PRO A 126 21.44 -23.00 2.10
CA PRO A 126 20.62 -21.82 2.24
C PRO A 126 19.14 -22.12 2.53
N GLU A 127 18.42 -21.13 3.10
CA GLU A 127 16.96 -21.19 3.37
C GLU A 127 16.52 -22.33 4.31
N ILE A 128 17.26 -22.52 5.39
CA ILE A 128 16.88 -23.43 6.49
C ILE A 128 15.66 -22.86 7.22
N ARG A 129 14.63 -23.67 7.39
CA ARG A 129 13.41 -23.34 8.14
C ARG A 129 13.23 -24.35 9.26
N GLN A 130 12.92 -23.86 10.46
CA GLN A 130 12.43 -24.73 11.52
C GLN A 130 10.96 -25.03 11.22
N GLU A 131 10.56 -26.31 11.31
CA GLU A 131 9.15 -26.65 11.43
C GLU A 131 8.68 -26.08 12.77
N GLU A 132 8.06 -24.91 12.74
CA GLU A 132 7.25 -24.47 13.87
C GLU A 132 6.08 -25.44 13.97
N THR A 133 6.23 -26.45 14.84
CA THR A 133 5.07 -26.99 15.54
C THR A 133 4.35 -25.79 16.14
N SER A 134 3.05 -25.71 15.89
CA SER A 134 2.14 -24.58 16.10
C SER A 134 1.96 -24.11 17.56
N SER A 135 2.98 -24.23 18.43
CA SER A 135 2.81 -24.19 19.88
C SER A 135 3.82 -23.35 20.68
N SER A 136 4.64 -22.48 20.07
CA SER A 136 5.66 -21.75 20.84
C SER A 136 5.69 -20.22 20.66
N MET A 137 4.55 -19.59 20.90
CA MET A 137 4.51 -18.17 21.33
C MET A 137 3.57 -18.04 22.54
N ALA A 138 3.75 -18.82 23.60
CA ALA A 138 2.94 -18.75 24.83
C ALA A 138 3.49 -17.72 25.83
N GLY A 139 2.80 -16.57 25.93
CA GLY A 139 2.95 -15.61 27.03
C GLY A 139 1.69 -15.66 27.91
N PRO A 140 1.77 -15.39 29.23
CA PRO A 140 0.79 -15.92 30.19
C PRO A 140 -0.56 -15.20 30.32
N LEU A 141 -0.92 -14.23 29.48
CA LEU A 141 -2.11 -13.38 29.70
C LEU A 141 -2.84 -12.99 28.40
N SER A 142 -3.39 -13.95 27.67
CA SER A 142 -4.27 -13.64 26.53
C SER A 142 -5.35 -14.69 26.35
N ALA A 143 -6.59 -14.25 26.14
CA ALA A 143 -7.69 -15.11 25.73
C ALA A 143 -7.56 -15.43 24.23
N MET A 144 -7.84 -16.66 23.82
CA MET A 144 -7.85 -17.10 22.41
C MET A 144 -9.27 -17.00 21.85
N ASP A 145 -9.38 -16.58 20.60
CA ASP A 145 -10.62 -16.65 19.83
C ASP A 145 -10.83 -18.03 19.20
N THR A 146 -12.01 -18.26 18.61
CA THR A 146 -12.36 -19.52 17.93
C THR A 146 -11.45 -19.86 16.73
N ALA A 147 -10.63 -18.90 16.27
CA ALA A 147 -9.66 -19.05 15.20
C ALA A 147 -8.20 -19.07 15.69
N GLY A 148 -7.97 -19.13 17.01
CA GLY A 148 -6.65 -19.23 17.64
C GLY A 148 -5.90 -17.90 17.81
N GLU A 149 -6.51 -16.75 17.51
CA GLU A 149 -5.89 -15.43 17.71
C GLU A 149 -6.04 -14.95 19.15
N ARG A 150 -4.97 -14.38 19.69
CA ARG A 150 -4.91 -13.90 21.06
C ARG A 150 -5.34 -12.44 21.17
N TYR A 151 -6.24 -12.16 22.09
CA TYR A 151 -6.59 -10.80 22.47
C TYR A 151 -6.04 -10.47 23.85
N SER A 152 -5.52 -9.25 23.97
CA SER A 152 -5.29 -8.61 25.27
C SER A 152 -6.42 -7.61 25.50
N PRO A 153 -7.39 -7.92 26.39
CA PRO A 153 -8.39 -6.93 26.79
C PRO A 153 -7.68 -5.71 27.37
N LEU A 154 -8.11 -4.51 27.00
CA LEU A 154 -7.56 -3.30 27.63
C LEU A 154 -8.06 -3.21 29.07
N PRO A 155 -7.18 -3.08 30.08
CA PRO A 155 -7.60 -2.82 31.45
C PRO A 155 -8.41 -1.52 31.52
N SER A 156 -9.71 -1.65 31.77
CA SER A 156 -10.71 -0.56 31.83
C SER A 156 -10.84 0.29 30.55
N LEU A 157 -11.43 -0.29 29.49
CA LEU A 157 -11.82 0.44 28.28
C LEU A 157 -12.55 1.76 28.58
N GLU A 158 -13.44 1.79 29.57
CA GLU A 158 -14.18 3.00 29.97
C GLU A 158 -13.28 4.11 30.53
N SER A 159 -12.23 3.77 31.27
CA SER A 159 -11.26 4.76 31.76
C SER A 159 -10.36 5.23 30.62
N ALA A 160 -9.91 4.32 29.76
CA ALA A 160 -9.03 4.63 28.63
C ALA A 160 -9.72 5.53 27.58
N LEU A 161 -11.04 5.40 27.43
CA LEU A 161 -11.82 6.16 26.45
C LEU A 161 -12.43 7.45 27.00
N ARG A 162 -12.39 7.72 28.31
CA ARG A 162 -13.09 8.84 28.96
C ARG A 162 -12.76 10.20 28.33
N ASP A 163 -11.49 10.39 27.96
CA ASP A 163 -10.98 11.66 27.46
C ASP A 163 -11.02 11.77 25.92
N TYR A 164 -11.61 10.79 25.25
CA TYR A 164 -11.61 10.70 23.79
C TYR A 164 -13.02 10.82 23.20
N LYS A 165 -13.12 11.49 22.06
CA LYS A 165 -14.37 11.55 21.30
C LYS A 165 -14.64 10.19 20.67
N THR A 166 -15.73 9.54 21.07
CA THR A 166 -16.14 8.23 20.55
C THR A 166 -17.50 8.29 19.88
N ILE A 167 -17.71 7.40 18.90
CA ILE A 167 -19.02 7.14 18.30
C ILE A 167 -19.33 5.64 18.37
N ILE A 168 -20.62 5.31 18.47
CA ILE A 168 -21.07 3.91 18.36
C ILE A 168 -21.26 3.61 16.88
N LEU A 169 -20.74 2.48 16.43
CA LEU A 169 -20.98 1.99 15.09
C LEU A 169 -22.38 1.39 15.02
N ASP A 170 -23.14 1.74 13.98
CA ASP A 170 -24.45 1.16 13.77
C ASP A 170 -24.35 -0.37 13.58
N PRO A 171 -25.33 -1.15 14.08
CA PRO A 171 -25.42 -2.57 13.80
C PRO A 171 -25.40 -2.85 12.29
N HIS A 172 -24.95 -4.03 11.88
CA HIS A 172 -24.94 -4.43 10.46
C HIS A 172 -24.15 -3.50 9.53
N THR A 173 -23.13 -2.83 10.08
CA THR A 173 -22.25 -1.94 9.32
C THR A 173 -21.00 -2.67 8.84
N LEU A 174 -20.65 -2.42 7.57
CA LEU A 174 -19.35 -2.76 7.00
C LEU A 174 -18.33 -1.66 7.35
N PHE A 175 -17.18 -2.06 7.88
CA PHE A 175 -16.08 -1.16 8.21
C PHE A 175 -14.71 -1.78 7.90
N GLY A 176 -13.69 -0.94 7.74
CA GLY A 176 -12.37 -1.40 7.34
C GLY A 176 -12.23 -1.71 5.84
N GLU A 177 -13.23 -1.38 5.03
CA GLU A 177 -13.15 -1.43 3.58
C GLU A 177 -12.04 -0.52 3.04
N ILE A 178 -11.92 0.73 3.51
CA ILE A 178 -10.89 1.65 3.01
C ILE A 178 -9.50 1.04 3.13
N GLY A 179 -9.12 0.56 4.32
CA GLY A 179 -7.79 0.00 4.55
C GLY A 179 -7.54 -1.25 3.70
N ALA A 180 -8.56 -2.11 3.54
CA ALA A 180 -8.45 -3.31 2.72
C ALA A 180 -8.33 -2.97 1.23
N LEU A 181 -9.08 -1.99 0.73
CA LEU A 181 -9.13 -1.64 -0.68
C LEU A 181 -7.95 -0.77 -1.13
N THR A 182 -7.62 0.25 -0.34
CA THR A 182 -6.57 1.22 -0.66
C THR A 182 -5.19 0.83 -0.15
N ARG A 183 -5.11 -0.24 0.65
CA ARG A 183 -3.89 -0.71 1.31
C ARG A 183 -3.23 0.38 2.16
N PHE A 184 -4.05 1.26 2.72
CA PHE A 184 -3.66 2.33 3.64
C PHE A 184 -3.84 1.92 5.09
N PRO A 185 -3.10 2.56 6.01
CA PRO A 185 -3.31 2.32 7.42
C PRO A 185 -4.71 2.76 7.82
N ARG A 186 -5.29 2.08 8.80
CA ARG A 186 -6.59 2.41 9.37
C ARG A 186 -6.58 3.83 9.91
N SER A 187 -7.64 4.58 9.66
CA SER A 187 -7.79 5.96 10.14
C SER A 187 -8.26 6.05 11.59
N VAL A 188 -8.89 4.99 12.11
CA VAL A 188 -9.55 4.97 13.42
C VAL A 188 -9.36 3.62 14.11
N SER A 189 -9.46 3.63 15.44
CA SER A 189 -9.48 2.43 16.27
C SER A 189 -10.92 2.03 16.59
N VAL A 190 -11.21 0.73 16.56
CA VAL A 190 -12.55 0.16 16.79
C VAL A 190 -12.48 -0.89 17.89
N PHE A 191 -13.34 -0.76 18.89
CA PHE A 191 -13.41 -1.61 20.07
C PHE A 191 -14.77 -2.28 20.20
N THR A 192 -14.80 -3.44 20.85
CA THR A 192 -16.05 -4.04 21.31
C THR A 192 -16.53 -3.40 22.62
N GLU A 193 -17.75 -2.87 22.61
CA GLU A 193 -18.41 -2.37 23.83
C GLU A 193 -19.09 -3.51 24.61
N GLU A 194 -19.51 -4.54 23.89
CA GLU A 194 -20.07 -5.79 24.37
C GLU A 194 -19.54 -6.93 23.51
N GLU A 195 -19.86 -8.18 23.86
CA GLU A 195 -19.46 -9.31 23.01
C GLU A 195 -20.00 -9.14 21.59
N ALA A 196 -19.13 -9.32 20.60
CA ALA A 196 -19.45 -9.07 19.20
C ALA A 196 -19.11 -10.26 18.31
N GLN A 197 -19.97 -10.50 17.32
CA GLN A 197 -19.75 -11.46 16.25
C GLN A 197 -19.57 -10.70 14.95
N LEU A 198 -18.41 -10.84 14.32
CA LEU A 198 -18.05 -10.13 13.09
C LEU A 198 -17.69 -11.11 11.98
N VAL A 199 -18.12 -10.82 10.75
CA VAL A 199 -17.60 -11.46 9.54
C VAL A 199 -16.35 -10.73 9.10
N ASP A 200 -15.20 -11.42 9.14
CA ASP A 200 -13.93 -10.95 8.61
C ASP A 200 -13.84 -11.34 7.14
N ILE A 201 -13.86 -10.35 6.24
CA ILE A 201 -13.85 -10.52 4.78
C ILE A 201 -12.48 -10.07 4.27
N ARG A 202 -11.66 -11.00 3.78
CA ARG A 202 -10.36 -10.64 3.18
C ARG A 202 -10.52 -9.82 1.90
N TRP A 203 -9.47 -9.10 1.53
CA TRP A 203 -9.40 -8.31 0.29
C TRP A 203 -9.81 -9.11 -0.96
N GLN A 204 -9.41 -10.38 -1.09
CA GLN A 204 -9.76 -11.22 -2.24
C GLN A 204 -11.29 -11.42 -2.33
N GLY A 205 -11.94 -11.66 -1.18
CA GLY A 205 -13.40 -11.72 -1.10
C GLY A 205 -14.05 -10.40 -1.47
N LEU A 206 -13.56 -9.28 -0.90
CA LEU A 206 -14.08 -7.94 -1.25
C LEU A 206 -13.92 -7.63 -2.74
N ARG A 207 -12.77 -7.96 -3.33
CA ARG A 207 -12.47 -7.76 -4.75
C ARG A 207 -13.44 -8.55 -5.62
N ASP A 208 -13.65 -9.83 -5.31
CA ASP A 208 -14.48 -10.71 -6.12
C ASP A 208 -15.97 -10.35 -5.99
N LEU A 209 -16.45 -10.07 -4.77
CA LEU A 209 -17.80 -9.54 -4.54
C LEU A 209 -18.04 -8.25 -5.33
N ARG A 210 -17.07 -7.33 -5.32
CA ARG A 210 -17.15 -6.06 -6.06
C ARG A 210 -17.07 -6.21 -7.57
N LYS A 211 -16.43 -7.28 -8.05
CA LYS A 211 -16.27 -7.57 -9.47
C LYS A 211 -17.57 -8.12 -10.06
N PHE A 212 -18.25 -8.99 -9.33
CA PHE A 212 -19.42 -9.71 -9.83
C PHE A 212 -20.74 -9.04 -9.46
N ASP A 213 -20.84 -8.38 -8.30
CA ASP A 213 -22.08 -7.72 -7.87
C ASP A 213 -22.00 -6.19 -7.96
N GLU A 214 -22.84 -5.61 -8.82
CA GLU A 214 -22.85 -4.17 -9.05
C GLU A 214 -23.42 -3.38 -7.85
N GLY A 215 -24.44 -3.90 -7.17
CA GLY A 215 -25.05 -3.23 -6.01
C GLY A 215 -24.06 -3.09 -4.86
N PHE A 216 -23.31 -4.14 -4.56
CA PHE A 216 -22.23 -4.16 -3.59
C PHE A 216 -21.12 -3.20 -3.99
N ARG A 217 -20.74 -3.16 -5.27
CA ARG A 217 -19.77 -2.18 -5.78
C ARG A 217 -20.21 -0.75 -5.53
N GLN A 218 -21.44 -0.40 -5.91
CA GLN A 218 -21.97 0.96 -5.72
C GLN A 218 -22.05 1.33 -4.23
N ARG A 219 -22.48 0.41 -3.37
CA ARG A 219 -22.50 0.60 -1.91
C ARG A 219 -21.09 0.84 -1.35
N LEU A 220 -20.13 0.04 -1.79
CA LEU A 220 -18.74 0.13 -1.33
C LEU A 220 -18.08 1.42 -1.80
N ASP A 221 -18.30 1.80 -3.06
CA ASP A 221 -17.77 3.04 -3.64
C ASP A 221 -18.38 4.27 -2.94
N THR A 222 -19.66 4.21 -2.57
CA THR A 222 -20.33 5.27 -1.78
C THR A 222 -19.70 5.41 -0.40
N LEU A 223 -19.62 4.32 0.37
CA LEU A 223 -18.97 4.31 1.69
C LEU A 223 -17.53 4.79 1.62
N PHE A 224 -16.81 4.32 0.59
CA PHE A 224 -15.42 4.68 0.35
C PHE A 224 -15.29 6.17 0.07
N ARG A 225 -16.15 6.74 -0.78
CA ARG A 225 -16.17 8.17 -1.10
C ARG A 225 -16.41 9.00 0.16
N GLU A 226 -17.49 8.75 0.88
CA GLU A 226 -17.87 9.48 2.10
C GLU A 226 -16.74 9.46 3.14
N ARG A 227 -16.24 8.28 3.46
CA ARG A 227 -15.23 8.12 4.52
C ARG A 227 -13.84 8.60 4.10
N SER A 228 -13.48 8.45 2.82
CA SER A 228 -12.17 8.88 2.31
C SER A 228 -12.06 10.40 2.19
N ILE A 229 -13.13 11.08 1.77
CA ILE A 229 -13.18 12.55 1.75
C ILE A 229 -12.87 13.09 3.15
N LYS A 230 -13.63 12.64 4.15
CA LYS A 230 -13.50 13.11 5.53
C LYS A 230 -12.12 12.83 6.13
N ALA A 231 -11.61 11.61 5.94
CA ALA A 231 -10.28 11.23 6.40
C ALA A 231 -9.19 12.05 5.71
N PHE A 232 -9.31 12.28 4.40
CA PHE A 232 -8.33 13.03 3.64
C PHE A 232 -8.32 14.52 4.00
N ILE A 233 -9.50 15.15 4.14
CA ILE A 233 -9.62 16.55 4.55
C ILE A 233 -8.90 16.76 5.88
N LYS A 234 -9.12 15.87 6.85
CA LYS A 234 -8.49 15.95 8.18
C LYS A 234 -6.97 15.79 8.16
N ASP A 235 -6.44 14.94 7.29
CA ASP A 235 -5.00 14.64 7.18
C ASP A 235 -4.24 15.67 6.32
N SER A 236 -4.94 16.35 5.41
CA SER A 236 -4.38 17.34 4.49
C SER A 236 -3.84 18.57 5.20
N PHE A 237 -2.59 18.93 4.91
CA PHE A 237 -1.98 20.15 5.46
C PHE A 237 -2.67 21.44 4.97
N LEU A 238 -3.39 21.39 3.86
CA LEU A 238 -4.12 22.55 3.33
C LEU A 238 -5.41 22.85 4.10
N PHE A 239 -5.94 21.91 4.88
CA PHE A 239 -7.25 22.05 5.53
C PHE A 239 -7.20 21.92 7.05
N LYS A 240 -6.02 21.66 7.62
CA LYS A 240 -5.81 21.49 9.07
C LYS A 240 -6.17 22.75 9.89
N HIS A 241 -6.09 23.94 9.28
CA HIS A 241 -6.43 25.19 9.94
C HIS A 241 -7.94 25.48 9.96
N LEU A 242 -8.75 24.73 9.22
CA LEU A 242 -10.20 24.90 9.18
C LEU A 242 -10.84 24.36 10.46
N THR A 243 -11.88 25.05 10.92
CA THR A 243 -12.75 24.56 12.00
C THR A 243 -13.57 23.34 11.54
N ALA A 244 -14.18 22.60 12.47
CA ALA A 244 -15.00 21.44 12.14
C ALA A 244 -16.17 21.80 11.19
N GLU A 245 -16.87 22.91 11.45
CA GLU A 245 -17.98 23.39 10.60
C GLU A 245 -17.51 23.75 9.19
N GLN A 246 -16.33 24.37 9.08
CA GLN A 246 -15.73 24.68 7.78
C GLN A 246 -15.28 23.40 7.04
N GLN A 247 -14.79 22.39 7.75
CA GLN A 247 -14.44 21.10 7.15
C GLN A 247 -15.68 20.36 6.63
N ASP A 248 -16.79 20.40 7.36
CA ASP A 248 -18.07 19.83 6.91
C ASP A 248 -18.62 20.59 5.69
N HIS A 249 -18.48 21.93 5.67
CA HIS A 249 -18.83 22.74 4.50
C HIS A 249 -17.95 22.39 3.29
N LEU A 250 -16.63 22.25 3.45
CA LEU A 250 -15.73 21.77 2.40
C LEU A 250 -16.13 20.38 1.90
N GLU A 251 -16.40 19.44 2.81
CA GLU A 251 -16.81 18.06 2.51
C GLU A 251 -18.02 18.00 1.57
N SER A 252 -19.01 18.89 1.76
CA SER A 252 -20.21 18.95 0.91
C SER A 252 -20.00 19.50 -0.52
N HIS A 253 -18.86 20.16 -0.80
CA HIS A 253 -18.60 20.81 -2.08
C HIS A 253 -17.49 20.15 -2.90
N VAL A 254 -16.71 19.24 -2.32
CA VAL A 254 -15.64 18.55 -3.05
C VAL A 254 -16.18 17.44 -3.94
N LEU A 255 -15.58 17.30 -5.12
CA LEU A 255 -15.88 16.19 -6.03
C LEU A 255 -14.81 15.12 -5.88
N PHE A 256 -15.27 13.87 -5.74
CA PHE A 256 -14.41 12.70 -5.69
C PHE A 256 -14.50 11.95 -7.02
N GLU A 257 -13.36 11.73 -7.66
CA GLU A 257 -13.29 11.05 -8.96
C GLU A 257 -12.22 9.96 -8.96
N THR A 258 -12.44 8.96 -9.81
CA THR A 258 -11.57 7.80 -9.97
C THR A 258 -11.14 7.69 -11.41
N TYR A 259 -9.84 7.50 -11.65
CA TYR A 259 -9.25 7.39 -12.97
C TYR A 259 -8.43 6.11 -13.08
N GLY A 260 -8.61 5.39 -14.19
CA GLY A 260 -7.87 4.16 -14.52
C GLY A 260 -8.30 2.92 -13.73
N ASP A 261 -7.45 1.89 -13.70
CA ASP A 261 -7.75 0.56 -13.13
C ASP A 261 -6.83 0.20 -11.96
N MET A 262 -7.41 -0.32 -10.87
CA MET A 262 -6.70 -0.76 -9.67
C MET A 262 -5.71 -1.89 -9.92
N ASP A 263 -5.94 -2.77 -10.91
CA ASP A 263 -4.93 -3.73 -11.39
C ASP A 263 -4.07 -3.10 -12.49
N TRP A 264 -3.32 -2.08 -12.11
CA TRP A 264 -2.47 -1.32 -13.03
C TRP A 264 -1.36 -2.16 -13.67
N ARG A 265 -1.06 -3.37 -13.17
CA ARG A 265 0.00 -4.22 -13.72
C ARG A 265 -0.33 -4.64 -15.15
N ALA A 266 -1.55 -5.09 -15.39
CA ALA A 266 -1.98 -5.55 -16.71
C ALA A 266 -1.86 -4.41 -17.73
N GLU A 267 -2.30 -3.22 -17.33
CA GLU A 267 -2.17 -2.00 -18.12
C GLU A 267 -0.70 -1.62 -18.34
N HIS A 268 0.13 -1.60 -17.31
CA HIS A 268 1.55 -1.26 -17.41
C HIS A 268 2.31 -2.20 -18.34
N LYS A 269 2.08 -3.51 -18.24
CA LYS A 269 2.69 -4.52 -19.13
C LYS A 269 2.25 -4.33 -20.59
N ARG A 270 0.99 -3.93 -20.82
CA ARG A 270 0.47 -3.61 -22.16
C ARG A 270 1.13 -2.35 -22.71
N LEU A 271 1.16 -1.27 -21.92
CA LEU A 271 1.71 0.02 -22.32
C LEU A 271 3.24 -0.02 -22.49
N SER A 272 3.97 -0.78 -21.66
CA SER A 272 5.44 -0.88 -21.75
C SER A 272 5.93 -1.43 -23.10
N ARG A 273 5.06 -2.13 -23.85
CA ARG A 273 5.37 -2.66 -25.19
C ARG A 273 5.20 -1.61 -26.30
N GLN A 274 4.52 -0.50 -26.03
CA GLN A 274 4.30 0.58 -26.99
C GLN A 274 5.49 1.55 -27.03
N ALA A 275 5.59 2.36 -28.07
CA ALA A 275 6.54 3.48 -28.12
C ALA A 275 6.22 4.50 -27.03
N ALA A 276 7.24 5.11 -26.41
CA ALA A 276 7.10 6.00 -25.25
C ALA A 276 6.03 7.09 -25.43
N ARG A 277 5.95 7.71 -26.62
CA ARG A 277 4.92 8.70 -26.95
C ARG A 277 3.49 8.18 -26.77
N LEU A 278 3.20 7.01 -27.36
CA LEU A 278 1.87 6.41 -27.33
C LEU A 278 1.46 6.01 -25.90
N ARG A 279 2.44 5.73 -25.03
CA ARG A 279 2.18 5.41 -23.62
C ARG A 279 1.54 6.58 -22.88
N ILE A 280 2.12 7.78 -23.00
CA ILE A 280 1.63 8.97 -22.28
C ILE A 280 0.24 9.37 -22.80
N GLU A 281 0.01 9.24 -24.10
CA GLU A 281 -1.29 9.55 -24.71
C GLU A 281 -2.38 8.57 -24.28
N ALA A 282 -2.02 7.31 -24.02
CA ALA A 282 -2.95 6.28 -23.54
C ALA A 282 -3.29 6.39 -22.04
N GLU A 283 -2.51 7.15 -21.26
CA GLU A 283 -2.80 7.37 -19.84
C GLU A 283 -4.05 8.25 -19.65
N PRO A 284 -4.99 7.87 -18.77
CA PRO A 284 -6.20 8.66 -18.53
C PRO A 284 -5.86 10.10 -18.12
N LEU A 285 -6.45 11.06 -18.83
CA LEU A 285 -6.26 12.48 -18.56
C LEU A 285 -7.18 12.92 -17.41
N ILE A 286 -6.59 13.52 -16.38
CA ILE A 286 -7.31 14.06 -15.21
C ILE A 286 -7.57 15.56 -15.41
N ALA A 287 -6.58 16.29 -15.92
CA ALA A 287 -6.69 17.70 -16.29
C ALA A 287 -5.77 18.02 -17.47
N ARG A 288 -6.21 18.90 -18.37
CA ARG A 288 -5.44 19.27 -19.55
C ARG A 288 -4.73 20.60 -19.37
N GLU A 289 -3.51 20.72 -19.89
CA GLU A 289 -2.88 22.04 -20.05
C GLU A 289 -3.77 22.94 -20.92
N GLN A 290 -3.81 24.23 -20.60
CA GLN A 290 -4.63 25.25 -21.30
C GLN A 290 -6.15 25.09 -21.14
N GLU A 291 -6.62 24.11 -20.37
CA GLU A 291 -8.01 24.04 -19.89
C GLU A 291 -8.18 24.92 -18.64
N GLN A 292 -9.37 25.51 -18.48
CA GLN A 292 -9.69 26.39 -17.36
C GLN A 292 -9.48 25.68 -16.01
N ALA A 293 -8.76 26.33 -15.10
CA ALA A 293 -8.43 25.78 -13.79
C ALA A 293 -9.53 26.11 -12.76
N ASP A 294 -10.66 25.40 -12.87
CA ASP A 294 -11.81 25.58 -11.98
C ASP A 294 -11.64 24.91 -10.62
N ASP A 295 -10.72 23.94 -10.50
CA ASP A 295 -10.53 23.13 -9.31
C ASP A 295 -9.06 23.04 -8.89
N LEU A 296 -8.83 22.97 -7.58
CA LEU A 296 -7.60 22.39 -7.05
C LEU A 296 -7.74 20.87 -7.05
N ILE A 297 -6.82 20.16 -7.69
CA ILE A 297 -6.87 18.70 -7.76
C ILE A 297 -5.90 18.11 -6.74
N MET A 298 -6.40 17.30 -5.82
CA MET A 298 -5.61 16.64 -4.78
C MET A 298 -5.59 15.12 -4.98
N ILE A 299 -4.40 14.52 -4.87
CA ILE A 299 -4.23 13.07 -4.99
C ILE A 299 -4.57 12.39 -3.66
N VAL A 300 -5.66 11.63 -3.62
CA VAL A 300 -6.06 10.83 -2.46
C VAL A 300 -5.28 9.53 -2.41
N SER A 301 -5.19 8.84 -3.55
CA SER A 301 -4.44 7.59 -3.70
C SER A 301 -3.91 7.43 -5.11
N GLY A 302 -2.91 6.57 -5.26
CA GLY A 302 -2.27 6.32 -6.55
C GLY A 302 -1.22 7.37 -6.90
N PHE A 303 -0.86 7.41 -8.18
CA PHE A 303 0.18 8.28 -8.73
C PHE A 303 -0.30 8.96 -10.00
N ALA A 304 0.00 10.25 -10.15
CA ALA A 304 -0.30 10.99 -11.36
C ALA A 304 0.97 11.55 -11.98
N ARG A 305 1.09 11.48 -13.31
CA ARG A 305 2.15 12.13 -14.09
C ARG A 305 1.74 13.57 -14.35
N ILE A 306 2.68 14.49 -14.16
CA ILE A 306 2.57 15.85 -14.69
C ILE A 306 3.35 15.88 -16.00
N SER A 307 2.67 16.26 -17.06
CA SER A 307 3.22 16.28 -18.42
C SER A 307 2.98 17.60 -19.11
N GLN A 308 3.88 17.96 -20.02
CA GLN A 308 3.75 19.11 -20.91
C GLN A 308 3.78 18.62 -22.36
N ARG A 309 2.94 19.18 -23.24
CA ARG A 309 3.07 18.91 -24.67
C ARG A 309 4.28 19.66 -25.22
N LEU A 310 5.15 18.95 -25.94
CA LEU A 310 6.29 19.52 -26.63
C LEU A 310 6.30 18.98 -28.07
N ASN A 311 6.08 19.86 -29.04
CA ASN A 311 5.91 19.51 -30.45
C ASN A 311 4.82 18.43 -30.62
N ASN A 312 5.19 17.28 -31.19
CA ASN A 312 4.30 16.14 -31.45
C ASN A 312 4.34 15.08 -30.33
N GLY A 313 4.85 15.39 -29.15
CA GLY A 313 4.94 14.46 -28.03
C GLY A 313 4.71 15.10 -26.67
N HIS A 314 4.91 14.31 -25.63
CA HIS A 314 4.77 14.73 -24.24
C HIS A 314 6.10 14.59 -23.51
N LYS A 315 6.37 15.52 -22.59
CA LYS A 315 7.51 15.49 -21.69
C LYS A 315 7.02 15.36 -20.26
N THR A 316 7.56 14.42 -19.48
CA THR A 316 7.32 14.38 -18.04
C THR A 316 8.04 15.54 -17.35
N VAL A 317 7.30 16.32 -16.57
CA VAL A 317 7.84 17.44 -15.77
C VAL A 317 7.82 17.13 -14.27
N GLY A 318 7.05 16.13 -13.86
CA GLY A 318 6.95 15.69 -12.47
C GLY A 318 5.95 14.56 -12.31
N PHE A 319 5.75 14.12 -11.08
CA PHE A 319 4.67 13.23 -10.70
C PHE A 319 4.14 13.61 -9.32
N LEU A 320 2.92 13.22 -9.02
CA LEU A 320 2.26 13.45 -7.74
C LEU A 320 1.88 12.12 -7.12
N ALA A 321 2.15 12.00 -5.82
CA ALA A 321 1.66 10.92 -4.97
C ALA A 321 0.61 11.47 -4.00
N ARG A 322 0.09 10.62 -3.12
CA ARG A 322 -0.90 10.98 -2.09
C ARG A 322 -0.55 12.27 -1.34
N ASN A 323 -1.58 13.05 -1.01
CA ASN A 323 -1.50 14.31 -0.26
C ASN A 323 -0.66 15.39 -0.96
N ARG A 324 -0.46 15.26 -2.27
CA ARG A 324 0.04 16.32 -3.14
C ARG A 324 -1.10 16.86 -3.99
N TYR A 325 -0.91 18.07 -4.49
CA TYR A 325 -1.93 18.80 -5.23
C TYR A 325 -1.41 19.29 -6.59
N PHE A 326 -2.34 19.65 -7.46
CA PHE A 326 -2.14 20.16 -8.81
C PHE A 326 -3.07 21.36 -9.05
N GLY A 327 -2.56 22.42 -9.69
CA GLY A 327 -3.34 23.61 -10.04
C GLY A 327 -3.43 24.71 -8.98
N LEU A 328 -2.72 24.58 -7.84
CA LEU A 328 -2.82 25.57 -6.76
C LEU A 328 -2.45 27.01 -7.19
N PRO A 329 -1.33 27.27 -7.90
CA PRO A 329 -1.00 28.62 -8.36
C PRO A 329 -2.06 29.24 -9.27
N GLU A 330 -2.69 28.43 -10.12
CA GLU A 330 -3.74 28.84 -11.04
C GLU A 330 -5.02 29.19 -10.27
N VAL A 331 -5.39 28.37 -9.28
CA VAL A 331 -6.58 28.55 -8.44
C VAL A 331 -6.48 29.78 -7.53
N ILE A 332 -5.32 30.01 -6.89
CA ILE A 332 -5.09 31.10 -5.90
C ILE A 332 -5.03 32.50 -6.53
N GLY A 333 -4.91 32.64 -7.85
CA GLY A 333 -4.62 33.90 -8.55
C GLY A 333 -5.29 35.20 -8.07
N THR A 334 -4.62 36.33 -8.31
CA THR A 334 -5.08 37.68 -7.90
C THR A 334 -6.37 38.11 -8.61
N ALA A 335 -7.16 38.97 -7.93
CA ALA A 335 -8.47 39.44 -8.39
C ALA A 335 -8.49 40.11 -9.77
N ASP A 336 -7.38 40.72 -10.22
CA ASP A 336 -7.27 41.36 -11.54
C ASP A 336 -7.15 40.37 -12.72
N ASP A 337 -7.06 39.07 -12.45
CA ASP A 337 -6.68 38.02 -13.42
C ASP A 337 -7.77 36.95 -13.60
N ASP A 338 -9.01 37.27 -13.21
CA ASP A 338 -10.06 36.29 -12.94
C ASP A 338 -10.66 35.62 -14.18
N GLN A 339 -10.36 36.12 -15.38
CA GLN A 339 -11.07 35.70 -16.60
C GLN A 339 -10.45 34.52 -17.35
N ASN A 340 -9.20 34.08 -17.10
CA ASN A 340 -8.67 32.95 -17.87
C ASN A 340 -7.39 32.29 -17.33
N ARG A 341 -7.42 31.76 -16.10
CA ARG A 341 -6.30 30.93 -15.62
C ARG A 341 -6.52 29.48 -16.01
N CYS A 342 -5.80 29.06 -17.03
CA CYS A 342 -5.74 27.67 -17.44
C CYS A 342 -4.60 26.94 -16.74
N TYR A 343 -4.72 25.62 -16.57
CA TYR A 343 -3.62 24.80 -16.07
C TYR A 343 -2.38 24.94 -16.96
N GLU A 344 -1.20 25.15 -16.36
CA GLU A 344 0.05 25.23 -17.12
C GLU A 344 0.47 23.87 -17.71
N TYR A 345 0.07 22.78 -17.04
CA TYR A 345 0.47 21.42 -17.36
C TYR A 345 -0.75 20.49 -17.48
N SER A 346 -0.52 19.30 -18.01
CA SER A 346 -1.51 18.22 -18.01
C SER A 346 -1.22 17.26 -16.85
N LEU A 347 -2.28 16.81 -16.17
CA LEU A 347 -2.23 15.79 -15.13
C LEU A 347 -2.84 14.49 -15.65
N ARG A 348 -2.12 13.37 -15.51
CA ARG A 348 -2.53 12.05 -16.04
C ARG A 348 -2.41 10.96 -15.00
N ALA A 349 -3.37 10.03 -14.98
CA ALA A 349 -3.35 8.88 -14.09
C ALA A 349 -2.27 7.86 -14.50
N LEU A 350 -1.51 7.36 -13.52
CA LEU A 350 -0.52 6.31 -13.73
C LEU A 350 -1.06 4.98 -13.18
N GLY A 351 -1.85 4.27 -13.99
CA GLY A 351 -2.66 3.16 -13.50
C GLY A 351 -3.91 3.72 -12.86
N TYR A 352 -4.07 3.52 -11.55
CA TYR A 352 -5.21 4.00 -10.79
C TYR A 352 -4.91 5.26 -9.99
N VAL A 353 -5.82 6.23 -10.03
CA VAL A 353 -5.75 7.44 -9.20
C VAL A 353 -7.13 7.82 -8.67
N HIS A 354 -7.17 8.11 -7.37
CA HIS A 354 -8.29 8.81 -6.76
C HIS A 354 -7.94 10.27 -6.56
N VAL A 355 -8.83 11.16 -6.99
CA VAL A 355 -8.64 12.60 -6.83
C VAL A 355 -9.81 13.23 -6.10
N LEU A 356 -9.50 14.27 -5.33
CA LEU A 356 -10.46 15.25 -4.85
C LEU A 356 -10.27 16.53 -5.64
N LYS A 357 -11.34 17.01 -6.27
CA LYS A 357 -11.40 18.32 -6.89
C LYS A 357 -12.06 19.28 -5.90
N VAL A 358 -11.33 20.32 -5.51
CA VAL A 358 -11.81 21.36 -4.62
C VAL A 358 -12.11 22.59 -5.46
N PRO A 359 -13.38 23.01 -5.56
CA PRO A 359 -13.75 24.16 -6.38
C PRO A 359 -12.98 25.42 -6.00
N ARG A 360 -12.58 26.20 -7.01
CA ARG A 360 -11.86 27.46 -6.84
C ARG A 360 -12.58 28.42 -5.91
N GLU A 361 -13.90 28.47 -5.97
CA GLU A 361 -14.70 29.33 -5.09
C GLU A 361 -14.55 28.95 -3.61
N ILE A 362 -14.58 27.65 -3.31
CA ILE A 362 -14.33 27.15 -1.94
C ILE A 362 -12.89 27.44 -1.52
N MET A 363 -11.92 27.29 -2.42
CA MET A 363 -10.54 27.65 -2.13
C MET A 363 -10.40 29.14 -1.77
N LYS A 364 -11.01 30.03 -2.55
CA LYS A 364 -10.98 31.49 -2.34
C LYS A 364 -11.68 31.93 -1.05
N THR A 365 -12.87 31.42 -0.80
CA THR A 365 -13.73 31.89 0.29
C THR A 365 -13.41 31.26 1.64
N LEU A 366 -12.98 29.99 1.63
CA LEU A 366 -12.85 29.19 2.84
C LEU A 366 -11.39 28.84 3.19
N VAL A 367 -10.64 28.32 2.21
CA VAL A 367 -9.34 27.69 2.47
C VAL A 367 -8.21 28.73 2.55
N ILE A 368 -8.06 29.54 1.50
CA ILE A 368 -6.97 30.51 1.35
C ILE A 368 -6.92 31.54 2.49
N PRO A 369 -8.04 32.12 2.98
CA PRO A 369 -7.99 33.15 4.02
C PRO A 369 -7.31 32.73 5.32
N GLY A 370 -7.38 31.43 5.67
CA GLY A 370 -6.74 30.87 6.87
C GLY A 370 -5.41 30.16 6.59
N LEU A 371 -4.98 30.07 5.34
CA LEU A 371 -3.78 29.31 4.98
C LEU A 371 -2.52 30.09 5.39
N PRO A 372 -1.58 29.49 6.15
CA PRO A 372 -0.33 30.15 6.51
C PRO A 372 0.43 30.66 5.27
N GLN A 373 0.90 31.92 5.31
CA GLN A 373 1.57 32.56 4.16
C GLN A 373 2.78 31.78 3.61
N HIS A 374 3.46 31.00 4.44
CA HIS A 374 4.59 30.17 4.00
C HIS A 374 4.17 28.91 3.22
N LEU A 375 2.90 28.52 3.29
CA LEU A 375 2.30 27.41 2.52
C LEU A 375 1.62 27.90 1.24
N VAL A 376 1.33 29.19 1.13
CA VAL A 376 0.90 29.83 -0.10
C VAL A 376 2.13 29.96 -1.00
N PRO A 377 2.21 29.27 -2.15
CA PRO A 377 3.30 29.51 -3.09
C PRO A 377 3.31 30.99 -3.46
N PRO A 378 4.49 31.64 -3.59
CA PRO A 378 4.55 33.06 -3.93
C PRO A 378 3.75 33.29 -5.21
N LEU A 379 2.67 34.08 -5.08
CA LEU A 379 1.84 34.51 -6.20
C LEU A 379 2.76 35.06 -7.29
N PRO A 380 2.74 34.51 -8.51
CA PRO A 380 3.61 35.01 -9.56
C PRO A 380 3.25 36.47 -9.85
N GLY A 381 4.14 37.37 -9.42
CA GLY A 381 4.14 38.75 -9.89
C GLY A 381 4.28 38.76 -11.40
N ILE A 382 3.47 39.60 -12.04
CA ILE A 382 3.37 39.84 -13.47
C ILE A 382 4.77 39.83 -14.11
N ALA A 383 5.09 38.76 -14.85
CA ALA A 383 6.19 38.75 -15.78
C ALA A 383 5.84 37.86 -16.99
N PRO A 384 6.11 38.33 -18.22
CA PRO A 384 5.59 37.72 -19.44
C PRO A 384 6.21 36.35 -19.72
N LYS A 385 5.37 35.51 -20.35
CA LYS A 385 5.64 34.26 -21.08
C LYS A 385 7.12 34.08 -21.46
N LYS A 386 7.88 33.31 -20.66
CA LYS A 386 9.09 32.49 -21.03
C LYS A 386 9.94 32.01 -19.84
N ARG A 387 9.50 32.14 -18.59
CA ARG A 387 10.19 31.53 -17.44
C ARG A 387 9.25 30.52 -16.77
N THR A 388 9.75 29.29 -16.62
CA THR A 388 9.11 28.19 -15.88
C THR A 388 8.40 28.69 -14.62
N SER A 389 7.13 28.30 -14.42
CA SER A 389 6.37 28.79 -13.28
C SER A 389 7.03 28.47 -11.94
N PRO A 390 6.70 29.20 -10.86
CA PRO A 390 7.17 28.87 -9.52
C PRO A 390 6.88 27.42 -9.09
N PHE A 391 5.78 26.81 -9.56
CA PHE A 391 5.43 25.41 -9.31
C PHE A 391 6.31 24.44 -10.10
N ALA A 392 6.54 24.73 -11.38
CA ALA A 392 7.54 24.03 -12.21
C ALA A 392 8.96 24.19 -11.66
N ARG A 393 9.29 25.34 -11.07
CA ARG A 393 10.53 25.60 -10.33
C ARG A 393 10.57 24.85 -9.00
N GLY A 394 9.46 24.56 -8.34
CA GLY A 394 9.38 23.68 -7.18
C GLY A 394 9.67 22.23 -7.56
N LEU A 395 9.02 21.74 -8.61
CA LEU A 395 9.21 20.39 -9.18
C LEU A 395 10.61 20.22 -9.79
N SER A 396 11.16 21.23 -10.48
CA SER A 396 12.54 21.19 -10.98
C SER A 396 13.59 21.53 -9.91
N LYS A 397 13.23 22.20 -8.81
CA LYS A 397 14.06 22.29 -7.59
C LYS A 397 14.11 20.97 -6.82
N GLU A 398 13.44 19.91 -7.26
CA GLU A 398 13.71 18.53 -6.83
C GLU A 398 14.91 17.90 -7.58
N GLY A 399 15.40 18.54 -8.66
CA GLY A 399 16.78 18.42 -9.17
C GLY A 399 17.25 17.05 -9.64
N LEU A 400 16.35 16.18 -10.12
CA LEU A 400 16.74 15.06 -10.95
C LEU A 400 16.85 15.52 -12.41
N ASP A 401 17.78 14.94 -13.17
CA ASP A 401 17.83 15.12 -14.61
C ASP A 401 16.51 14.66 -15.26
N ALA A 402 16.10 15.34 -16.34
CA ALA A 402 14.82 15.07 -16.99
C ALA A 402 14.74 13.63 -17.54
N GLY A 403 15.85 13.09 -18.04
CA GLY A 403 15.93 11.70 -18.49
C GLY A 403 15.79 10.71 -17.34
N LEU A 404 16.37 11.01 -16.18
CA LEU A 404 16.27 10.18 -14.99
C LEU A 404 14.85 10.20 -14.39
N LEU A 405 14.19 11.35 -14.40
CA LEU A 405 12.79 11.47 -14.00
C LEU A 405 11.87 10.65 -14.91
N GLU A 406 12.03 10.79 -16.24
CA GLU A 406 11.26 9.99 -17.20
C GLU A 406 11.49 8.49 -16.96
N PHE A 407 12.76 8.09 -16.78
CA PHE A 407 13.13 6.71 -16.45
C PHE A 407 12.39 6.18 -15.22
N PHE A 408 12.29 6.96 -14.13
CA PHE A 408 11.58 6.54 -12.93
C PHE A 408 10.07 6.43 -13.12
N VAL A 409 9.45 7.36 -13.85
CA VAL A 409 8.00 7.37 -14.08
C VAL A 409 7.57 6.25 -15.03
N GLU A 410 8.31 6.05 -16.14
CA GLU A 410 8.02 5.00 -17.13
C GLU A 410 8.09 3.60 -16.53
N HIS A 411 9.07 3.39 -15.66
CA HIS A 411 9.27 2.10 -15.00
C HIS A 411 8.50 1.96 -13.69
N ARG A 412 7.64 2.93 -13.35
CA ARG A 412 6.85 2.95 -12.10
C ARG A 412 7.69 2.85 -10.82
N ILE A 413 8.98 3.20 -10.90
CA ILE A 413 9.93 3.20 -9.77
C ILE A 413 9.47 4.20 -8.70
N ILE A 414 8.75 5.26 -9.10
CA ILE A 414 8.10 6.24 -8.21
C ILE A 414 7.17 5.62 -7.14
N ASN A 415 6.74 4.37 -7.32
CA ASN A 415 5.91 3.63 -6.37
C ASN A 415 6.73 3.09 -5.17
N GLY A 416 8.05 2.98 -5.30
CA GLY A 416 8.92 2.39 -4.29
C GLY A 416 9.15 3.31 -3.08
N THR A 417 8.95 2.80 -1.87
CA THR A 417 9.26 3.53 -0.62
C THR A 417 10.64 3.22 -0.07
N ALA A 418 11.26 2.13 -0.55
CA ALA A 418 12.61 1.70 -0.20
C ALA A 418 13.34 1.08 -1.40
N THR A 419 13.36 1.80 -2.53
CA THR A 419 14.00 1.36 -3.78
C THR A 419 15.51 1.28 -3.60
N MET A 420 16.11 0.14 -3.95
CA MET A 420 17.57 -0.01 -3.96
C MET A 420 18.16 0.62 -5.22
N VAL A 421 18.82 1.75 -5.04
CA VAL A 421 19.56 2.47 -6.08
C VAL A 421 21.05 2.22 -5.90
N VAL A 422 21.75 1.96 -7.02
CA VAL A 422 23.19 1.69 -7.08
C VAL A 422 23.86 2.75 -7.96
N HIS A 423 24.87 3.43 -7.43
CA HIS A 423 25.71 4.37 -8.17
C HIS A 423 26.83 3.59 -8.87
N LEU A 424 26.76 3.47 -10.19
CA LEU A 424 27.64 2.62 -10.99
C LEU A 424 29.10 3.09 -10.99
N GLU A 425 29.35 4.39 -10.83
CA GLU A 425 30.72 4.92 -10.76
C GLU A 425 31.39 4.73 -9.39
N ARG A 426 30.59 4.61 -8.31
CA ARG A 426 31.12 4.32 -6.96
C ARG A 426 31.21 2.80 -6.71
N CYS A 427 30.42 2.02 -7.43
CA CYS A 427 30.32 0.58 -7.23
C CYS A 427 31.48 -0.16 -7.90
N ILE A 428 32.46 -0.60 -7.10
CA ILE A 428 33.57 -1.44 -7.57
C ILE A 428 33.21 -2.93 -7.72
N ARG A 429 31.94 -3.27 -7.53
CA ARG A 429 31.40 -4.64 -7.64
C ARG A 429 32.01 -5.68 -6.67
N CYS A 430 32.51 -5.28 -5.50
CA CYS A 430 33.14 -6.16 -4.49
C CYS A 430 32.25 -7.26 -3.89
N ASP A 431 30.92 -7.15 -4.00
CA ASP A 431 29.91 -8.11 -3.49
C ASP A 431 29.68 -8.11 -1.98
N ASP A 432 30.29 -7.21 -1.22
CA ASP A 432 30.03 -7.03 0.22
C ASP A 432 28.54 -6.85 0.54
N CYS A 433 27.81 -6.11 -0.30
CA CYS A 433 26.36 -5.93 -0.14
C CYS A 433 25.58 -7.24 -0.31
N VAL A 434 26.03 -8.14 -1.18
CA VAL A 434 25.41 -9.44 -1.45
C VAL A 434 25.73 -10.39 -0.30
N HIS A 435 27.00 -10.48 0.10
CA HIS A 435 27.44 -11.29 1.22
C HIS A 435 26.74 -10.89 2.53
N ALA A 436 26.72 -9.60 2.86
CA ALA A 436 26.06 -9.11 4.08
C ALA A 436 24.56 -9.42 4.11
N CYS A 437 23.89 -9.41 2.94
CA CYS A 437 22.49 -9.82 2.85
C CYS A 437 22.33 -11.32 3.06
N ALA A 438 23.14 -12.14 2.37
CA ALA A 438 23.10 -13.60 2.52
C ALA A 438 23.40 -14.04 3.95
N THR A 439 24.37 -13.42 4.63
CA THR A 439 24.73 -13.73 6.02
C THR A 439 23.57 -13.55 6.99
N LEU A 440 22.71 -12.54 6.80
CA LEU A 440 21.54 -12.31 7.67
C LEU A 440 20.29 -13.10 7.26
N HIS A 441 20.34 -13.80 6.12
CA HIS A 441 19.21 -14.49 5.52
C HIS A 441 19.61 -15.89 5.03
N ASP A 442 20.28 -16.65 5.90
CA ASP A 442 20.56 -18.07 5.71
C ASP A 442 21.15 -18.38 4.33
N GLY A 443 22.23 -17.68 3.96
CA GLY A 443 22.93 -17.89 2.69
C GLY A 443 22.16 -17.44 1.44
N ASN A 444 20.95 -16.89 1.56
CA ASN A 444 20.16 -16.40 0.44
C ASN A 444 20.14 -14.86 0.38
N PRO A 445 20.86 -14.24 -0.57
CA PRO A 445 20.72 -12.81 -0.80
C PRO A 445 19.32 -12.50 -1.35
N ARG A 446 18.56 -11.68 -0.60
CA ARG A 446 17.17 -11.29 -0.91
C ARG A 446 17.04 -10.16 -1.94
N PHE A 447 18.08 -9.97 -2.75
CA PHE A 447 18.11 -9.08 -3.92
C PHE A 447 19.13 -9.56 -4.95
N LEU A 448 19.00 -9.11 -6.20
CA LEU A 448 20.01 -9.29 -7.24
C LEU A 448 20.65 -7.94 -7.57
N ARG A 449 21.99 -7.88 -7.59
CA ARG A 449 22.76 -6.67 -7.98
C ARG A 449 22.78 -6.47 -9.50
N TYR A 450 21.60 -6.54 -10.10
CA TYR A 450 21.30 -6.32 -11.51
C TYR A 450 19.95 -5.62 -11.61
N GLY A 451 19.73 -4.85 -12.66
CA GLY A 451 18.43 -4.24 -12.91
C GLY A 451 18.51 -3.14 -13.95
N LYS A 452 17.46 -2.32 -13.99
CA LYS A 452 17.29 -1.26 -14.98
C LYS A 452 18.29 -0.12 -14.72
N ARG A 453 18.84 0.44 -15.79
CA ARG A 453 19.92 1.46 -15.73
C ARG A 453 19.52 2.72 -16.48
N HIS A 454 19.98 3.86 -15.97
CA HIS A 454 19.93 5.16 -16.64
C HIS A 454 21.18 5.96 -16.23
N GLY A 455 22.06 6.25 -17.18
CA GLY A 455 23.34 6.89 -16.90
C GLY A 455 24.16 6.11 -15.86
N SER A 456 24.67 6.81 -14.84
CA SER A 456 25.42 6.24 -13.72
C SER A 456 24.55 5.58 -12.65
N VAL A 457 23.22 5.50 -12.84
CA VAL A 457 22.28 4.97 -11.86
C VAL A 457 21.73 3.62 -12.31
N MET A 458 21.70 2.64 -11.40
CA MET A 458 21.00 1.37 -11.58
C MET A 458 20.00 1.16 -10.45
N VAL A 459 18.78 0.77 -10.80
CA VAL A 459 17.77 0.30 -9.84
C VAL A 459 17.85 -1.22 -9.81
N ALA A 460 18.33 -1.77 -8.69
CA ALA A 460 18.54 -3.20 -8.52
C ALA A 460 17.21 -3.95 -8.38
N ALA A 461 17.18 -5.20 -8.84
CA ALA A 461 16.08 -6.15 -8.65
C ALA A 461 16.02 -6.58 -7.17
N ALA A 462 15.43 -5.68 -6.38
CA ALA A 462 15.22 -5.79 -4.95
C ALA A 462 13.80 -5.30 -4.63
N CYS A 463 13.18 -5.83 -3.57
CA CYS A 463 11.85 -5.34 -3.18
C CYS A 463 11.93 -3.84 -2.87
N MET A 464 11.03 -3.06 -3.49
CA MET A 464 10.93 -1.62 -3.30
C MET A 464 9.96 -1.23 -2.17
N HIS A 465 9.30 -2.21 -1.55
CA HIS A 465 8.24 -2.00 -0.54
C HIS A 465 7.19 -0.98 -1.02
N CYS A 466 6.69 -1.22 -2.24
CA CYS A 466 5.83 -0.28 -2.96
C CYS A 466 4.69 0.27 -2.10
N GLN A 467 4.32 1.54 -2.33
CA GLN A 467 3.12 2.12 -1.75
C GLN A 467 1.85 1.41 -2.26
N ASP A 468 1.86 0.93 -3.50
CA ASP A 468 0.82 0.09 -4.05
C ASP A 468 1.39 -1.24 -4.60
N PRO A 469 1.53 -2.27 -3.75
CA PRO A 469 2.19 -3.51 -4.10
C PRO A 469 1.27 -4.48 -4.86
N VAL A 470 1.45 -4.61 -6.17
CA VAL A 470 0.69 -5.60 -7.00
C VAL A 470 0.88 -7.04 -6.55
N CYS A 471 2.02 -7.38 -5.94
CA CYS A 471 2.27 -8.71 -5.39
C CYS A 471 1.36 -9.06 -4.20
N MET A 472 0.88 -8.04 -3.47
CA MET A 472 -0.11 -8.20 -2.40
C MET A 472 -1.50 -8.43 -2.99
N ILE A 473 -1.86 -7.69 -4.04
CA ILE A 473 -3.15 -7.82 -4.75
C ILE A 473 -3.36 -9.24 -5.29
N GLY A 474 -2.31 -9.81 -5.89
CA GLY A 474 -2.36 -11.14 -6.51
C GLY A 474 -2.13 -12.31 -5.55
N CYS A 475 -1.82 -12.08 -4.27
CA CYS A 475 -1.58 -13.18 -3.34
C CYS A 475 -2.91 -13.81 -2.92
N PRO A 476 -3.21 -15.09 -3.24
CA PRO A 476 -4.52 -15.67 -2.97
C PRO A 476 -4.77 -15.92 -1.47
N THR A 477 -3.71 -16.23 -0.71
CA THR A 477 -3.82 -16.52 0.73
C THR A 477 -3.72 -15.27 1.62
N GLY A 478 -3.29 -14.13 1.05
CA GLY A 478 -2.93 -12.95 1.84
C GLY A 478 -1.57 -13.05 2.54
N ALA A 479 -0.73 -14.03 2.18
CA ALA A 479 0.63 -14.18 2.70
C ALA A 479 1.50 -12.93 2.51
N ILE A 480 1.34 -12.22 1.39
CA ILE A 480 1.97 -10.92 1.23
C ILE A 480 1.09 -9.87 1.87
N GLN A 481 1.63 -9.21 2.87
CA GLN A 481 0.91 -8.20 3.65
C GLN A 481 1.84 -7.06 4.04
N ARG A 482 1.27 -5.98 4.55
CA ARG A 482 2.07 -4.93 5.21
C ARG A 482 2.27 -5.31 6.67
N ALA A 483 3.50 -5.12 7.14
CA ALA A 483 3.83 -5.25 8.55
C ALA A 483 2.98 -4.24 9.35
N PRO A 484 2.35 -4.65 10.46
CA PRO A 484 1.57 -3.74 11.32
C PRO A 484 2.41 -2.55 11.81
N ASP A 485 3.71 -2.78 12.01
CA ASP A 485 4.70 -1.81 12.45
C ASP A 485 5.48 -1.24 11.25
N GLY A 486 5.06 -0.07 10.77
CA GLY A 486 5.82 0.70 9.76
C GLY A 486 5.46 0.40 8.30
N GLY A 487 4.56 -0.55 8.04
CA GLY A 487 3.90 -0.71 6.75
C GLY A 487 4.75 -1.35 5.66
N GLN A 488 5.92 -1.91 5.97
CA GLN A 488 6.74 -2.58 4.98
C GLN A 488 6.02 -3.81 4.44
N VAL A 489 6.11 -4.03 3.13
CA VAL A 489 5.57 -5.26 2.53
C VAL A 489 6.41 -6.45 3.01
N VAL A 490 5.81 -7.46 3.62
CA VAL A 490 6.42 -8.69 4.18
C VAL A 490 5.71 -9.94 3.64
N VAL A 491 6.35 -11.10 3.80
CA VAL A 491 5.74 -12.40 3.49
C VAL A 491 5.50 -13.11 4.82
N ASN A 492 4.24 -13.44 5.12
CA ASN A 492 3.90 -14.38 6.18
C ASN A 492 4.13 -15.79 5.64
N GLU A 493 5.13 -16.45 6.20
CA GLU A 493 5.59 -17.75 5.71
C GLU A 493 4.67 -18.89 6.10
N THR A 494 3.94 -18.77 7.20
CA THR A 494 3.00 -19.79 7.71
C THR A 494 1.85 -20.00 6.72
N ILE A 495 1.34 -18.92 6.13
CA ILE A 495 0.22 -18.96 5.16
C ILE A 495 0.68 -18.88 3.69
N CYS A 496 2.00 -18.87 3.44
CA CYS A 496 2.54 -18.89 2.09
C CYS A 496 2.55 -20.32 1.54
N ILE A 497 1.68 -20.56 0.56
CA ILE A 497 1.52 -21.86 -0.12
C ILE A 497 2.43 -22.04 -1.34
N GLY A 498 3.34 -21.11 -1.61
CA GLY A 498 4.30 -21.28 -2.72
C GLY A 498 3.74 -21.14 -4.14
N CYS A 499 2.53 -20.61 -4.33
CA CYS A 499 1.84 -20.54 -5.62
C CYS A 499 2.53 -19.70 -6.73
N SER A 500 3.59 -18.95 -6.40
CA SER A 500 4.37 -18.09 -7.31
C SER A 500 3.64 -16.89 -7.93
N THR A 501 2.34 -16.70 -7.70
CA THR A 501 1.56 -15.58 -8.27
C THR A 501 2.22 -14.23 -7.97
N CYS A 502 2.74 -14.05 -6.75
CA CYS A 502 3.45 -12.83 -6.36
C CYS A 502 4.73 -12.57 -7.16
N ALA A 503 5.53 -13.62 -7.41
CA ALA A 503 6.75 -13.54 -8.20
C ALA A 503 6.45 -13.18 -9.65
N GLN A 504 5.42 -13.81 -10.24
CA GLN A 504 4.94 -13.48 -11.57
C GLN A 504 4.37 -12.06 -11.65
N SER A 505 3.75 -11.58 -10.56
CA SER A 505 3.08 -10.29 -10.51
C SER A 505 4.04 -9.11 -10.35
N CYS A 506 5.20 -9.31 -9.72
CA CYS A 506 6.15 -8.23 -9.46
C CYS A 506 6.77 -7.69 -10.77
N PRO A 507 6.60 -6.39 -11.10
CA PRO A 507 7.17 -5.82 -12.34
C PRO A 507 8.66 -5.50 -12.23
N TYR A 508 9.28 -5.81 -11.09
CA TYR A 508 10.67 -5.47 -10.75
C TYR A 508 11.54 -6.71 -10.54
N ASP A 509 11.00 -7.92 -10.79
CA ASP A 509 11.68 -9.20 -10.59
C ASP A 509 12.27 -9.35 -9.17
N ALA A 510 11.59 -8.75 -8.19
CA ALA A 510 12.09 -8.59 -6.83
C ALA A 510 11.71 -9.73 -5.87
N ILE A 511 10.94 -10.70 -6.34
CA ILE A 511 10.46 -11.84 -5.56
C ILE A 511 10.94 -13.11 -6.27
N ARG A 512 11.58 -14.00 -5.50
CA ARG A 512 12.09 -15.28 -5.99
C ARG A 512 11.35 -16.41 -5.30
N MET A 513 11.17 -17.53 -5.98
CA MET A 513 10.73 -18.77 -5.36
C MET A 513 11.96 -19.56 -4.96
N VAL A 514 12.07 -19.92 -3.69
CA VAL A 514 13.22 -20.66 -3.14
C VAL A 514 12.76 -21.93 -2.46
N MET A 515 13.56 -22.98 -2.63
CA MET A 515 13.39 -24.24 -1.92
C MET A 515 13.72 -24.03 -0.45
N ILE A 516 12.79 -24.44 0.42
CA ILE A 516 13.01 -24.43 1.87
C ILE A 516 13.60 -25.77 2.33
N ARG A 517 14.44 -25.73 3.36
CA ARG A 517 15.19 -26.88 3.85
C ARG A 517 15.02 -27.10 5.35
N HIS A 518 15.12 -28.33 5.80
CA HIS A 518 15.32 -28.66 7.21
C HIS A 518 16.73 -28.27 7.66
N ALA A 519 16.97 -28.32 8.98
CA ALA A 519 18.27 -27.99 9.57
C ALA A 519 19.43 -28.88 9.09
N ASP A 520 19.13 -30.10 8.65
CA ASP A 520 20.09 -31.05 8.07
C ASP A 520 20.39 -30.77 6.57
N GLY A 521 19.74 -29.77 5.97
CA GLY A 521 19.89 -29.39 4.56
C GLY A 521 18.96 -30.12 3.59
N GLN A 522 18.17 -31.09 4.05
CA GLN A 522 17.23 -31.80 3.18
C GLN A 522 16.08 -30.87 2.77
N PRO A 523 15.64 -30.90 1.49
CA PRO A 523 14.47 -30.14 1.06
C PRO A 523 13.23 -30.54 1.85
N ILE A 524 12.45 -29.55 2.29
CA ILE A 524 11.11 -29.81 2.81
C ILE A 524 10.23 -30.13 1.60
N THR A 525 9.59 -31.30 1.61
CA THR A 525 8.78 -31.80 0.48
C THR A 525 7.30 -31.82 0.81
N ASP A 526 6.47 -31.63 -0.21
CA ASP A 526 5.03 -31.78 -0.13
C ASP A 526 4.67 -33.25 0.10
N ALA A 527 3.84 -33.51 1.11
CA ALA A 527 3.53 -34.88 1.55
C ALA A 527 2.78 -35.71 0.49
N THR A 528 2.03 -35.05 -0.40
CA THR A 528 1.22 -35.71 -1.43
C THR A 528 2.04 -35.98 -2.69
N THR A 529 2.85 -35.01 -3.12
CA THR A 529 3.57 -35.06 -4.40
C THR A 529 5.04 -35.47 -4.26
N GLY A 530 5.62 -35.41 -3.06
CA GLY A 530 7.04 -35.65 -2.80
C GLY A 530 7.97 -34.58 -3.37
N ASN A 531 7.43 -33.53 -3.99
CA ASN A 531 8.24 -32.47 -4.60
C ASN A 531 8.73 -31.47 -3.54
N PRO A 532 9.92 -30.86 -3.72
CA PRO A 532 10.37 -29.78 -2.84
C PRO A 532 9.39 -28.61 -2.83
N ILE A 533 9.05 -28.14 -1.62
CA ILE A 533 8.21 -26.97 -1.42
C ILE A 533 9.04 -25.72 -1.73
N LEU A 534 8.49 -24.87 -2.60
CA LEU A 534 9.06 -23.56 -2.89
C LEU A 534 8.26 -22.48 -2.16
N LYS A 535 8.93 -21.57 -1.44
CA LYS A 535 8.30 -20.39 -0.83
C LYS A 535 8.82 -19.10 -1.44
N ALA A 536 7.99 -18.06 -1.38
CA ALA A 536 8.35 -16.75 -1.89
C ALA A 536 9.33 -16.06 -0.94
N THR A 537 10.46 -15.58 -1.47
CA THR A 537 11.45 -14.78 -0.75
C THR A 537 11.65 -13.44 -1.45
N LYS A 538 11.87 -12.40 -0.66
CA LYS A 538 12.10 -11.03 -1.12
C LYS A 538 12.75 -10.22 -0.01
N CYS A 539 13.33 -9.07 -0.35
CA CYS A 539 13.84 -8.17 0.68
C CYS A 539 12.75 -7.79 1.69
N ASP A 540 13.13 -7.80 2.96
CA ASP A 540 12.36 -7.49 4.16
C ASP A 540 12.95 -6.29 4.92
N LEU A 541 13.85 -5.55 4.28
CA LEU A 541 14.67 -4.48 4.88
C LEU A 541 15.46 -4.87 6.14
N CYS A 542 15.67 -6.17 6.39
CA CYS A 542 16.31 -6.65 7.62
C CYS A 542 15.55 -6.16 8.88
N LEU A 543 14.22 -6.02 8.85
CA LEU A 543 13.42 -5.39 9.92
C LEU A 543 13.65 -5.94 11.33
N GLU A 544 13.98 -7.23 11.43
CA GLU A 544 14.29 -7.89 12.71
C GLU A 544 15.58 -7.39 13.37
N TYR A 545 16.45 -6.71 12.61
CA TYR A 545 17.79 -6.33 13.02
C TYR A 545 17.91 -4.82 13.23
N SER A 546 18.56 -4.42 14.32
CA SER A 546 18.85 -3.01 14.62
C SER A 546 19.82 -2.34 13.63
N SER A 547 20.64 -3.14 12.92
CA SER A 547 21.62 -2.69 11.92
C SER A 547 21.06 -2.60 10.48
N ALA A 548 19.75 -2.66 10.30
CA ALA A 548 19.07 -2.62 9.01
C ALA A 548 19.33 -1.36 8.15
N PRO A 549 19.31 -1.47 6.80
CA PRO A 549 19.48 -2.68 6.00
C PRO A 549 20.97 -3.02 5.82
N ALA A 550 21.36 -4.27 6.07
CA ALA A 550 22.77 -4.68 6.04
C ALA A 550 23.44 -4.47 4.68
N CYS A 551 22.74 -4.77 3.58
CA CYS A 551 23.25 -4.61 2.22
C CYS A 551 23.70 -3.17 1.89
N GLN A 552 22.99 -2.15 2.40
CA GLN A 552 23.37 -0.75 2.21
C GLN A 552 24.58 -0.38 3.06
N ARG A 553 24.59 -0.78 4.34
CA ARG A 553 25.66 -0.45 5.29
C ARG A 553 26.99 -1.14 4.96
N ALA A 554 26.93 -2.33 4.37
CA ALA A 554 28.11 -3.09 4.00
C ALA A 554 28.87 -2.50 2.81
N CYS A 555 28.32 -1.51 2.09
CA CYS A 555 29.01 -0.93 0.95
C CYS A 555 30.13 0.03 1.38
N PRO A 556 31.42 -0.29 1.16
CA PRO A 556 32.52 0.56 1.61
C PRO A 556 32.63 1.88 0.82
N HIS A 557 32.00 1.97 -0.34
CA HIS A 557 32.03 3.14 -1.23
C HIS A 557 30.74 3.95 -1.24
N ASN A 558 29.81 3.69 -0.30
CA ASN A 558 28.50 4.35 -0.25
C ASN A 558 27.78 4.37 -1.62
N ALA A 559 27.90 3.25 -2.34
CA ALA A 559 27.40 3.09 -3.71
C ALA A 559 25.96 2.53 -3.75
N LEU A 560 25.39 2.14 -2.60
CA LEU A 560 24.02 1.64 -2.48
C LEU A 560 23.19 2.57 -1.60
N TYR A 561 21.94 2.83 -1.98
CA TYR A 561 21.01 3.65 -1.20
C TYR A 561 19.56 3.15 -1.33
N ARG A 562 18.84 3.11 -0.21
CA ARG A 562 17.40 2.86 -0.15
C ARG A 562 16.65 4.18 -0.21
N ALA A 563 16.12 4.48 -1.39
CA ALA A 563 15.39 5.71 -1.65
C ALA A 563 13.88 5.54 -1.46
N ASP A 564 13.25 6.50 -0.79
CA ASP A 564 11.82 6.76 -0.94
C ASP A 564 11.62 7.53 -2.24
N MET A 565 11.09 6.88 -3.27
CA MET A 565 10.98 7.46 -4.62
C MET A 565 9.84 8.46 -4.74
N ARG A 566 9.01 8.60 -3.70
CA ARG A 566 7.94 9.60 -3.62
C ARG A 566 8.48 10.98 -3.22
N ASP A 567 9.69 11.00 -2.68
CA ASP A 567 10.44 12.20 -2.31
C ASP A 567 11.90 12.06 -2.74
N THR A 568 12.21 12.63 -3.90
CA THR A 568 13.52 12.46 -4.54
C THR A 568 14.64 13.30 -3.92
N ARG A 569 14.35 14.15 -2.92
CA ARG A 569 15.33 15.03 -2.26
C ARG A 569 16.48 14.23 -1.63
N GLY A 570 16.15 13.14 -0.93
CA GLY A 570 17.14 12.27 -0.31
C GLY A 570 18.02 11.57 -1.35
N LEU A 571 17.42 11.06 -2.42
CA LEU A 571 18.14 10.43 -3.53
C LEU A 571 19.12 11.41 -4.18
N ARG A 572 18.66 12.63 -4.49
CA ARG A 572 19.51 13.67 -5.08
C ARG A 572 20.68 14.03 -4.18
N HIS A 573 20.42 14.25 -2.89
CA HIS A 573 21.48 14.56 -1.93
C HIS A 573 22.54 13.45 -1.94
N TRP A 574 22.13 12.19 -1.84
CA TRP A 574 23.04 11.04 -1.90
C TRP A 574 23.81 10.95 -3.22
N MET A 575 23.19 11.24 -4.37
CA MET A 575 23.87 11.29 -5.67
C MET A 575 24.92 12.41 -5.75
N SER A 576 24.72 13.53 -5.04
CA SER A 576 25.66 14.65 -5.04
C SER A 576 26.90 14.45 -4.16
N LEU A 577 26.88 13.46 -3.25
CA LEU A 577 28.04 13.11 -2.43
C LEU A 577 29.18 12.63 -3.35
N ARG A 578 30.41 13.03 -3.06
CA ARG A 578 31.59 12.57 -3.81
C ARG A 578 32.09 11.24 -3.27
#